data_AF-A0A6N8IYD7-F1
#
_entry.id   AF-A0A6N8IYD7-F1
#
_cell.length_a   1.000
_cell.length_b   1.000
_cell.length_c   1.000
_cell.angle_alpha   90.00
_cell.angle_beta   90.00
_cell.angle_gamma   90.00
#
_symmetry.space_group_name_H-M   'P 1'
#
loop_
_entity.id
_entity.type
_entity.pdbx_description
1 polymer ?
#
loop_
_entity_poly.entity_id
_entity_poly.type
_entity_poly.pdbx_seq_one_letter_code
_entity_poly.pdbx_strand_id
1 'polypeptide(L)'
;MGATANSPLDVVKAAYAAFGAGNVPGILELAAEDVDWAFIGAKGLPYTGKFRGRSAVEKWFAAVFATDEVQAFEPREFLAAAEHVTVLGWEKTRALPDGKVFEAEWVHVFTVRGGRVARFWGMYDTQAAAAART
;
A
#
# COMPACT_ATOMS: atom_id res chain seq x y z
N MET A 1 0.63 33.23 6.97
CA MET A 1 0.31 32.04 7.79
C MET A 1 0.73 30.83 6.97
N GLY A 2 1.88 30.23 7.28
CA GLY A 2 2.39 29.09 6.51
C GLY A 2 1.46 27.90 6.70
N ALA A 3 1.10 27.22 5.62
CA ALA A 3 0.37 25.96 5.68
C ALA A 3 1.07 25.05 6.70
N THR A 4 0.34 24.60 7.72
CA THR A 4 0.83 23.57 8.63
C THR A 4 1.19 22.37 7.76
N ALA A 5 2.48 22.04 7.66
CA ALA A 5 2.91 20.85 6.95
C ALA A 5 2.20 19.65 7.61
N ASN A 6 1.42 18.90 6.84
CA ASN A 6 0.76 17.69 7.32
C ASN A 6 1.81 16.76 7.94
N SER A 7 1.53 16.22 9.13
CA SER A 7 2.45 15.26 9.75
C SER A 7 2.59 14.01 8.87
N PRO A 8 3.68 13.23 9.01
CA PRO A 8 3.79 11.94 8.32
C PRO A 8 2.56 11.05 8.52
N LEU A 9 1.98 11.07 9.73
CA LEU A 9 0.79 10.32 10.06
C LEU A 9 -0.42 10.79 9.25
N ASP A 10 -0.61 12.10 9.10
CA ASP A 10 -1.73 12.67 8.33
C ASP A 10 -1.61 12.32 6.84
N VAL A 11 -0.39 12.37 6.29
CA VAL A 11 -0.13 11.98 4.90
C VAL A 11 -0.47 10.51 4.68
N VAL A 12 -0.04 9.62 5.59
CA VAL A 12 -0.31 8.18 5.48
C VAL A 12 -1.80 7.86 5.65
N LYS A 13 -2.49 8.51 6.60
CA LYS A 13 -3.94 8.37 6.75
C LYS A 13 -4.70 8.86 5.51
N ALA A 14 -4.28 9.98 4.92
CA ALA A 14 -4.85 10.48 3.68
C ALA A 14 -4.64 9.49 2.51
N ALA A 15 -3.46 8.86 2.42
CA ALA A 15 -3.20 7.83 1.41
C ALA A 15 -4.12 6.62 1.58
N TYR A 16 -4.34 6.13 2.81
CA TYR A 16 -5.30 5.06 3.05
C TYR A 16 -6.74 5.45 2.77
N ALA A 17 -7.16 6.67 3.11
CA ALA A 17 -8.49 7.17 2.79
C ALA A 17 -8.71 7.23 1.26
N ALA A 18 -7.70 7.69 0.51
CA ALA A 18 -7.74 7.68 -0.95
C ALA A 18 -7.80 6.26 -1.51
N PHE A 19 -7.04 5.30 -0.96
CA PHE A 19 -7.13 3.88 -1.34
C PHE A 19 -8.52 3.30 -1.10
N GLY A 20 -9.10 3.51 0.09
CA GLY A 20 -10.45 3.03 0.41
C GLY A 20 -11.55 3.64 -0.47
N ALA A 21 -11.31 4.83 -1.04
CA ALA A 21 -12.19 5.47 -2.02
C ALA A 21 -11.90 5.09 -3.48
N GLY A 22 -10.93 4.20 -3.75
CA GLY A 22 -10.49 3.86 -5.11
C GLY A 22 -9.79 5.01 -5.85
N ASN A 23 -9.36 6.06 -5.13
CA ASN A 23 -8.76 7.26 -5.69
C ASN A 23 -7.23 7.11 -5.82
N VAL A 24 -6.79 6.31 -6.79
CA VAL A 24 -5.36 6.16 -7.12
C VAL A 24 -4.70 7.50 -7.45
N PRO A 25 -5.30 8.42 -8.25
CA PRO A 25 -4.71 9.73 -8.48
C PRO A 25 -4.41 10.51 -7.19
N GLY A 26 -5.31 10.49 -6.21
CA GLY A 26 -5.10 11.11 -4.90
C GLY A 26 -3.95 10.49 -4.11
N ILE A 27 -3.72 9.18 -4.22
CA ILE A 27 -2.53 8.53 -3.62
C ILE A 27 -1.25 9.05 -4.31
N LEU A 28 -1.25 9.14 -5.64
CA LEU A 28 -0.08 9.56 -6.41
C LEU A 28 0.30 11.03 -6.14
N GLU A 29 -0.67 11.90 -5.86
CA GLU A 29 -0.43 13.29 -5.44
C GLU A 29 0.33 13.38 -4.10
N LEU A 30 0.06 12.43 -3.19
CA LEU A 30 0.73 12.30 -1.90
C LEU A 30 2.11 11.62 -2.01
N ALA A 31 2.43 10.98 -3.12
CA ALA A 31 3.74 10.37 -3.35
C ALA A 31 4.75 11.38 -3.89
N ALA A 32 6.04 11.24 -3.53
CA ALA A 32 7.12 11.96 -4.19
C ALA A 32 7.21 11.55 -5.67
N GLU A 33 7.70 12.45 -6.53
CA GLU A 33 7.86 12.16 -7.97
C GLU A 33 8.73 10.91 -8.21
N ASP A 34 9.78 10.78 -7.40
CA ASP A 34 10.78 9.71 -7.45
C ASP A 34 10.58 8.65 -6.34
N VAL A 35 9.36 8.48 -5.83
CA VAL A 35 9.04 7.53 -4.74
C VAL A 35 9.66 6.15 -4.96
N ASP A 36 10.26 5.58 -3.90
CA ASP A 36 10.74 4.20 -3.85
C ASP A 36 9.65 3.29 -3.26
N TRP A 37 9.04 2.44 -4.09
CA TRP A 37 7.91 1.59 -3.69
C TRP A 37 8.30 0.13 -3.80
N ALA A 38 8.16 -0.63 -2.72
CA ALA A 38 8.49 -2.04 -2.69
C ALA A 38 7.40 -2.85 -1.99
N PHE A 39 7.11 -4.03 -2.51
CA PHE A 39 6.13 -4.92 -1.91
C PHE A 39 6.58 -6.37 -2.00
N ILE A 40 6.49 -7.08 -0.88
CA ILE A 40 6.79 -8.50 -0.79
C ILE A 40 5.47 -9.26 -0.66
N GLY A 41 5.12 -9.98 -1.71
CA GLY A 41 3.94 -10.83 -1.78
C GLY A 41 4.22 -12.26 -2.17
N ALA A 42 3.14 -12.98 -2.47
CA ALA A 42 3.27 -14.32 -3.03
C ALA A 42 4.09 -14.28 -4.33
N LYS A 43 4.94 -15.30 -4.52
CA LYS A 43 5.84 -15.38 -5.67
C LYS A 43 5.05 -15.37 -6.98
N GLY A 44 5.53 -14.60 -7.96
CA GLY A 44 4.96 -14.55 -9.31
C GLY A 44 3.84 -13.55 -9.51
N LEU A 45 3.39 -12.86 -8.45
CA LEU A 45 2.39 -11.80 -8.59
C LEU A 45 3.02 -10.53 -9.20
N PRO A 46 2.34 -9.86 -10.14
CA PRO A 46 2.90 -8.73 -10.90
C PRO A 46 3.20 -7.50 -10.04
N TYR A 47 2.60 -7.42 -8.85
CA TYR A 47 2.82 -6.34 -7.89
C TYR A 47 3.89 -6.67 -6.83
N THR A 48 4.52 -7.85 -6.88
CA THR A 48 5.63 -8.20 -5.97
C THR A 48 6.96 -7.76 -6.58
N GLY A 49 7.69 -6.87 -5.90
CA GLY A 49 8.96 -6.33 -6.40
C GLY A 49 9.23 -4.89 -5.96
N LYS A 50 9.97 -4.16 -6.80
CA LYS A 50 10.32 -2.75 -6.60
C LYS A 50 9.85 -1.92 -7.80
N PHE A 51 9.30 -0.75 -7.51
CA PHE A 51 8.64 0.16 -8.43
C PHE A 51 9.10 1.58 -8.09
N ARG A 52 9.71 2.30 -9.04
CA ARG A 52 10.26 3.64 -8.79
C ARG A 52 9.51 4.70 -9.59
N GLY A 53 9.10 5.75 -8.87
CA GLY A 53 8.39 6.90 -9.39
C GLY A 53 6.88 6.66 -9.57
N ARG A 54 6.13 7.77 -9.64
CA ARG A 54 4.65 7.76 -9.65
C ARG A 54 4.04 6.88 -10.75
N SER A 55 4.60 6.92 -11.96
CA SER A 55 4.09 6.09 -13.08
C SER A 55 4.23 4.59 -12.82
N ALA A 56 5.30 4.15 -12.13
CA ALA A 56 5.45 2.74 -11.77
C ALA A 56 4.48 2.35 -10.65
N VAL A 57 4.22 3.25 -9.69
CA VAL A 57 3.25 3.05 -8.60
C VAL A 57 1.81 3.00 -9.13
N GLU A 58 1.47 3.81 -10.12
CA GLU A 58 0.16 3.74 -10.80
C GLU A 58 -0.08 2.36 -11.42
N LYS A 59 0.92 1.85 -12.17
CA LYS A 59 0.87 0.51 -12.76
C LYS A 59 0.82 -0.58 -11.69
N TRP A 60 1.47 -0.37 -10.55
CA TRP A 60 1.41 -1.27 -9.41
C TRP A 60 0.00 -1.39 -8.86
N PHE A 61 -0.72 -0.28 -8.63
CA PHE A 61 -2.12 -0.32 -8.20
C PHE A 61 -3.02 -1.00 -9.24
N ALA A 62 -2.82 -0.72 -10.54
CA ALA A 62 -3.55 -1.42 -11.59
C ALA A 62 -3.32 -2.94 -11.56
N ALA A 63 -2.08 -3.38 -11.29
CA ALA A 63 -1.74 -4.79 -11.17
C ALA A 63 -2.37 -5.44 -9.92
N VAL A 64 -2.43 -4.72 -8.79
CA VAL A 64 -3.15 -5.18 -7.58
C VAL A 64 -4.62 -5.40 -7.90
N PHE A 65 -5.32 -4.40 -8.43
CA PHE A 65 -6.77 -4.51 -8.71
C PHE A 65 -7.12 -5.52 -9.81
N ALA A 66 -6.18 -5.85 -10.71
CA ALA A 66 -6.36 -6.91 -11.68
C ALA A 66 -6.16 -8.32 -11.10
N THR A 67 -5.46 -8.44 -9.97
CA THR A 67 -5.03 -9.73 -9.37
C THR A 67 -5.77 -10.06 -8.08
N ASP A 68 -6.34 -9.05 -7.42
CA ASP A 68 -6.97 -9.16 -6.11
C ASP A 68 -8.25 -8.32 -6.04
N GLU A 69 -9.34 -8.97 -5.66
CA GLU A 69 -10.58 -8.31 -5.22
C GLU A 69 -10.50 -8.16 -3.70
N VAL A 70 -10.10 -6.97 -3.25
CA VAL A 70 -10.00 -6.63 -1.82
C VAL A 70 -11.40 -6.40 -1.26
N GLN A 71 -11.86 -7.29 -0.37
CA GLN A 71 -13.20 -7.25 0.24
C GLN A 71 -13.21 -6.45 1.54
N ALA A 72 -12.11 -6.49 2.29
CA ALA A 72 -11.87 -5.66 3.46
C ALA A 72 -10.39 -5.31 3.56
N PHE A 73 -10.07 -4.06 3.91
CA PHE A 73 -8.71 -3.59 4.11
C PHE A 73 -8.66 -2.66 5.32
N GLU A 74 -7.96 -3.08 6.36
CA GLU A 74 -8.03 -2.47 7.68
C GLU A 74 -6.64 -2.05 8.19
N PRO A 75 -6.27 -0.78 8.05
CA PRO A 75 -5.16 -0.21 8.82
C PRO A 75 -5.55 -0.15 10.31
N ARG A 76 -4.84 -0.88 11.17
CA ARG A 76 -5.24 -1.07 12.58
C ARG A 76 -4.37 -0.27 13.55
N GLU A 77 -3.05 -0.40 13.47
CA GLU A 77 -2.12 0.27 14.38
C GLU A 77 -1.15 1.17 13.61
N PHE A 78 -0.98 2.41 14.06
CA PHE A 78 -0.09 3.39 13.45
C PHE A 78 1.02 3.76 14.44
N LEU A 79 2.24 3.36 14.11
CA LEU A 79 3.46 3.66 14.87
C LEU A 79 4.20 4.79 14.16
N ALA A 80 3.98 6.02 14.61
CA ALA A 80 4.53 7.22 14.00
C ALA A 80 5.80 7.72 14.70
N ALA A 81 6.78 8.14 13.89
CA ALA A 81 7.99 8.85 14.28
C ALA A 81 8.18 10.08 13.37
N ALA A 82 9.33 10.76 13.47
CA ALA A 82 9.55 12.05 12.81
C ALA A 82 9.32 12.06 11.28
N GLU A 83 9.87 11.08 10.55
CA GLU A 83 9.65 10.92 9.09
C GLU A 83 9.06 9.55 8.75
N HIS A 84 8.80 8.70 9.75
CA HIS A 84 8.45 7.30 9.54
C HIS A 84 7.08 6.98 10.11
N VAL A 85 6.32 6.15 9.40
CA VAL A 85 5.08 5.57 9.91
C VAL A 85 5.08 4.09 9.56
N THR A 86 5.08 3.24 10.58
CA THR A 86 4.82 1.81 10.40
C THR A 86 3.35 1.56 10.72
N VAL A 87 2.70 0.79 9.87
CA VAL A 87 1.28 0.47 10.01
C VAL A 87 1.12 -1.03 9.98
N LEU A 88 0.50 -1.56 11.03
CA LEU A 88 0.03 -2.94 11.08
C LEU A 88 -1.44 -2.95 10.70
N GLY A 89 -1.84 -3.96 9.95
CA GLY A 89 -3.22 -4.10 9.55
C GLY A 89 -3.52 -5.48 9.05
N TRP A 90 -4.73 -5.61 8.54
CA TRP A 90 -5.26 -6.87 8.08
C TRP A 90 -6.12 -6.66 6.84
N GLU A 91 -6.27 -7.71 6.05
CA GLU A 91 -7.13 -7.71 4.89
C GLU A 91 -7.89 -9.02 4.71
N LYS A 92 -8.98 -8.93 3.97
CA LYS A 92 -9.71 -10.04 3.38
C LYS A 92 -9.81 -9.83 1.89
N THR A 93 -9.28 -10.76 1.12
CA THR A 93 -9.06 -10.59 -0.31
C THR A 93 -9.42 -11.87 -1.05
N ARG A 94 -10.18 -11.74 -2.14
CA ARG A 94 -10.35 -12.83 -3.10
C ARG A 94 -9.23 -12.74 -4.14
N ALA A 95 -8.47 -13.82 -4.25
CA ALA A 95 -7.49 -13.96 -5.32
C ALA A 95 -8.22 -14.15 -6.66
N LEU A 96 -7.95 -13.29 -7.64
CA LEU A 96 -8.56 -13.36 -8.97
C LEU A 96 -7.71 -14.19 -9.95
N PRO A 97 -8.30 -14.69 -11.05
CA PRO A 97 -9.75 -14.68 -11.34
C PRO A 97 -10.53 -15.77 -10.59
N ASP A 98 -9.92 -16.94 -10.38
CA ASP A 98 -10.62 -18.15 -9.91
C ASP A 98 -10.12 -18.65 -8.54
N GLY A 99 -9.40 -17.80 -7.81
CA GLY A 99 -8.85 -18.13 -6.50
C GLY A 99 -9.87 -18.08 -5.37
N LYS A 100 -9.41 -18.53 -4.20
CA LYS A 100 -10.18 -18.52 -2.94
C LYS A 100 -10.01 -17.17 -2.24
N VAL A 101 -10.86 -16.94 -1.24
CA VAL A 101 -10.67 -15.83 -0.31
C VAL A 101 -9.58 -16.21 0.70
N PHE A 102 -8.64 -15.30 0.92
CA PHE A 102 -7.68 -15.37 2.02
C PHE A 102 -7.84 -14.17 2.93
N GLU A 103 -7.36 -14.34 4.17
CA GLU A 103 -7.24 -13.30 5.16
C GLU A 103 -5.76 -13.24 5.56
N ALA A 104 -5.21 -12.03 5.70
CA ALA A 104 -3.79 -11.86 5.97
C ALA A 104 -3.54 -10.66 6.88
N GLU A 105 -2.65 -10.83 7.87
CA GLU A 105 -2.00 -9.70 8.52
C GLU A 105 -0.95 -9.11 7.57
N TRP A 106 -0.78 -7.80 7.60
CA TRP A 106 0.19 -7.07 6.79
C TRP A 106 0.89 -5.98 7.59
N VAL A 107 2.07 -5.59 7.09
CA VAL A 107 2.83 -4.45 7.60
C VAL A 107 3.23 -3.55 6.43
N HIS A 108 2.99 -2.26 6.60
CA HIS A 108 3.43 -1.21 5.68
C HIS A 108 4.33 -0.22 6.40
N VAL A 109 5.47 0.10 5.80
CA VAL A 109 6.45 1.04 6.33
C VAL A 109 6.60 2.20 5.36
N PHE A 110 6.22 3.38 5.82
CA PHE A 110 6.30 4.62 5.07
C PHE A 110 7.48 5.47 5.55
N THR A 111 8.14 6.15 4.61
CA THR A 111 8.97 7.32 4.88
C THR A 111 8.33 8.52 4.20
N VAL A 112 8.03 9.57 4.96
CA VAL A 112 7.42 10.81 4.49
C VAL A 112 8.40 11.96 4.64
N ARG A 113 8.67 12.67 3.55
CA ARG A 113 9.57 13.83 3.49
C ARG A 113 8.90 14.97 2.77
N GLY A 114 8.98 16.18 3.31
CA GLY A 114 8.36 17.36 2.70
C GLY A 114 6.86 17.18 2.44
N GLY A 115 6.15 16.47 3.32
CA GLY A 115 4.71 16.19 3.19
C GLY A 115 4.34 15.17 2.12
N ARG A 116 5.31 14.38 1.60
CA ARG A 116 5.07 13.36 0.57
C ARG A 116 5.69 12.02 0.93
N VAL A 117 5.06 10.92 0.52
CA VAL A 117 5.61 9.56 0.64
C VAL A 117 6.83 9.44 -0.27
N ALA A 118 8.01 9.44 0.32
CA ALA A 118 9.28 9.24 -0.37
C ALA A 118 9.61 7.74 -0.53
N ARG A 119 9.15 6.91 0.41
CA ARG A 119 9.32 5.46 0.37
C ARG A 119 8.12 4.73 0.94
N PHE A 120 7.78 3.62 0.31
CA PHE A 120 6.88 2.59 0.80
C PHE A 120 7.57 1.23 0.73
N TRP A 121 7.49 0.47 1.81
CA TRP A 121 7.82 -0.96 1.82
C TRP A 121 6.69 -1.71 2.51
N GLY A 122 6.11 -2.71 1.85
CA GLY A 122 5.01 -3.48 2.41
C GLY A 122 5.21 -4.99 2.28
N MET A 123 4.56 -5.74 3.16
CA MET A 123 4.40 -7.18 3.03
C MET A 123 3.13 -7.66 3.74
N TYR A 124 2.71 -8.86 3.38
CA TYR A 124 1.58 -9.58 3.97
C TYR A 124 1.91 -11.07 4.06
N ASP A 125 1.00 -11.88 4.58
CA ASP A 125 1.16 -13.34 4.60
C ASP A 125 1.21 -13.93 3.19
N THR A 126 2.44 -14.07 2.68
CA THR A 126 2.72 -14.62 1.35
C THR A 126 2.27 -16.08 1.19
N GLN A 127 2.20 -16.84 2.29
CA GLN A 127 1.78 -18.24 2.26
C GLN A 127 0.26 -18.34 2.10
N ALA A 128 -0.50 -17.59 2.89
CA ALA A 128 -1.96 -17.54 2.77
C ALA A 128 -2.39 -17.11 1.36
N ALA A 129 -1.74 -16.06 0.84
CA ALA A 129 -1.99 -15.54 -0.49
C ALA A 129 -1.67 -16.52 -1.63
N ALA A 130 -0.59 -17.29 -1.47
CA ALA A 130 -0.21 -18.33 -2.43
C ALA A 130 -1.19 -19.52 -2.38
N ALA A 131 -1.57 -19.98 -1.19
CA ALA A 131 -2.49 -21.10 -1.00
C ALA A 131 -3.90 -20.82 -1.56
N ALA A 132 -4.33 -19.55 -1.57
CA ALA A 132 -5.60 -19.17 -2.17
C ALA A 132 -5.62 -19.18 -3.70
N ARG A 133 -4.45 -19.30 -4.34
CA ARG A 133 -4.28 -19.29 -5.82
C ARG A 133 -4.04 -20.67 -6.42
N THR A 134 -4.20 -21.71 -5.62
CA THR A 134 -4.11 -23.13 -6.00
C THR A 134 -5.46 -23.81 -5.83
#